data_AF-A0A926H1Q1-F1
#
_entry.id   AF-A0A926H1Q1-F1
#
_cell.length_a   1.000
_cell.length_b   1.000
_cell.length_c   1.000
_cell.angle_alpha   90.00
_cell.angle_beta   90.00
_cell.angle_gamma   90.00
#
_symmetry.space_group_name_H-M   'P 1'
#
loop_
_entity.id
_entity.type
_entity.pdbx_description
1 polymer ?
#
loop_
_entity_poly.entity_id
_entity_poly.type
_entity_poly.pdbx_seq_one_letter_code
_entity_poly.pdbx_strand_id
1 'polypeptide(L)'
;MAVLTLIACVSHAVAQDYYCLPTCSKTDARFLSLCGSKYQSIAGDQIAIKFSSARNSDSLVFEIFDGETSGVWDGGTAPLSFVLFADPRNDGTGSTRLGSWSGEDMGDTVWHRISVRHDSAARSRTGDYFYVLKIRISNGDDVDSIDSENAEESSDAWGTWTNFKVRSTSGLSTTQFAFCAPMFSTREANIIYPNYPLTTSPTYNGVWSLFVQVPKSMNSFEVWDGDMDFGSYTGLAVDTDDPNTSGTTVPRWAGTGSIAEGVATGTDYVRSALGALTNVLTTGSPSDDNMSTLYRRSPAVTYEIIDPNGRTYVNDNPSGNSEWERFVIGTNSNSNVDETTTHLPRGVYEVRIKGMDLHNANSWRYSEGIVGVTE
;
A
#
# COMPACT_ATOMS: atom_id res chain seq x y z
N MET A 1 -56.44 -36.88 4.14
CA MET A 1 -54.98 -36.71 4.20
C MET A 1 -54.64 -35.46 3.40
N ALA A 2 -54.44 -34.32 4.08
CA ALA A 2 -54.07 -33.06 3.43
C ALA A 2 -52.55 -32.97 3.38
N VAL A 3 -51.99 -32.92 2.17
CA VAL A 3 -50.55 -32.79 1.94
C VAL A 3 -50.19 -31.32 2.13
N LEU A 4 -49.55 -31.02 3.25
CA LEU A 4 -48.99 -29.71 3.56
C LEU A 4 -47.70 -29.54 2.74
N THR A 5 -47.74 -28.69 1.71
CA THR A 5 -46.54 -28.38 0.91
C THR A 5 -45.74 -27.31 1.63
N LEU A 6 -44.58 -27.69 2.17
CA LEU A 6 -43.62 -26.78 2.78
C LEU A 6 -42.96 -25.95 1.67
N ILE A 7 -43.29 -24.66 1.57
CA ILE A 7 -42.55 -23.72 0.71
C ILE A 7 -41.29 -23.34 1.48
N ALA A 8 -40.16 -23.94 1.13
CA ALA A 8 -38.85 -23.51 1.62
C ALA A 8 -38.51 -22.16 0.96
N CYS A 9 -38.53 -21.08 1.74
CA CYS A 9 -37.91 -19.83 1.34
C CYS A 9 -36.40 -20.04 1.26
N VAL A 10 -35.87 -20.20 0.05
CA VAL A 10 -34.43 -20.13 -0.20
C VAL A 10 -34.01 -18.67 -0.09
N SER A 11 -33.57 -18.27 1.11
CA SER A 11 -32.88 -17.00 1.30
C SER A 11 -31.59 -17.02 0.47
N HIS A 12 -31.57 -16.26 -0.63
CA HIS A 12 -30.32 -16.01 -1.34
C HIS A 12 -29.50 -15.08 -0.45
N ALA A 13 -28.37 -15.56 0.06
CA ALA A 13 -27.39 -14.69 0.68
C ALA A 13 -26.92 -13.71 -0.40
N VAL A 14 -27.28 -12.44 -0.26
CA VAL A 14 -26.70 -11.38 -1.09
C VAL A 14 -25.22 -11.33 -0.72
N ALA A 15 -24.34 -11.43 -1.72
CA ALA A 15 -22.92 -11.24 -1.50
C ALA A 15 -22.72 -9.89 -0.81
N GLN A 16 -21.99 -9.87 0.30
CA GLN A 16 -21.70 -8.64 1.02
C GLN A 16 -20.62 -7.89 0.25
N ASP A 17 -20.93 -6.66 -0.19
CA ASP A 17 -19.93 -5.80 -0.84
C ASP A 17 -18.87 -5.40 0.19
N TYR A 18 -17.60 -5.63 -0.15
CA TYR A 18 -16.47 -5.21 0.65
C TYR A 18 -15.72 -4.07 -0.05
N TYR A 19 -15.28 -3.09 0.72
CA TYR A 19 -14.20 -2.20 0.35
C TYR A 19 -12.88 -2.92 0.66
N CYS A 20 -11.92 -2.91 -0.26
CA CYS A 20 -10.65 -3.63 -0.12
C CYS A 20 -9.45 -2.71 -0.33
N LEU A 21 -8.37 -3.02 0.37
CA LEU A 21 -7.05 -2.40 0.23
C LEU A 21 -5.97 -3.50 0.17
N PRO A 22 -5.20 -3.58 -0.93
CA PRO A 22 -5.39 -2.87 -2.21
C PRO A 22 -6.51 -3.49 -3.08
N THR A 23 -6.76 -4.80 -2.95
CA THR A 23 -7.74 -5.56 -3.74
C THR A 23 -8.39 -6.66 -2.90
N CYS A 24 -9.53 -7.21 -3.32
CA CYS A 24 -10.16 -8.36 -2.65
C CYS A 24 -9.64 -9.71 -3.15
N SER A 25 -8.97 -9.71 -4.31
CA SER A 25 -8.37 -10.91 -4.90
C SER A 25 -7.31 -11.52 -3.98
N LYS A 26 -7.31 -12.85 -3.89
CA LYS A 26 -6.32 -13.61 -3.10
C LYS A 26 -5.07 -14.00 -3.90
N THR A 27 -5.09 -13.82 -5.21
CA THR A 27 -4.10 -14.42 -6.13
C THR A 27 -3.45 -13.41 -7.05
N ASP A 28 -3.81 -12.13 -6.94
CA ASP A 28 -3.27 -11.08 -7.81
C ASP A 28 -1.91 -10.54 -7.34
N ALA A 29 -1.39 -11.06 -6.23
CA ALA A 29 -0.18 -10.62 -5.57
C ALA A 29 -0.14 -9.14 -5.20
N ARG A 30 -1.26 -8.42 -5.08
CA ARG A 30 -1.24 -7.02 -4.65
C ARG A 30 -1.43 -6.92 -3.14
N PHE A 31 -0.38 -6.58 -2.40
CA PHE A 31 -0.42 -6.51 -0.93
C PHE A 31 -0.01 -5.15 -0.38
N LEU A 32 -0.56 -4.79 0.79
CA LEU A 32 0.09 -3.82 1.66
C LEU A 32 1.29 -4.51 2.31
N SER A 33 2.35 -3.76 2.57
CA SER A 33 3.59 -4.30 3.10
C SER A 33 4.06 -3.54 4.33
N LEU A 34 4.65 -4.25 5.28
CA LEU A 34 5.48 -3.69 6.33
C LEU A 34 6.84 -4.36 6.27
N CYS A 35 7.89 -3.55 6.29
CA CYS A 35 9.27 -3.99 6.10
C CYS A 35 10.13 -3.34 7.18
N GLY A 36 10.94 -4.12 7.88
CA GLY A 36 11.93 -3.57 8.80
C GLY A 36 13.20 -3.08 8.11
N SER A 37 14.06 -2.41 8.87
CA SER A 37 15.22 -1.64 8.43
C SER A 37 16.27 -2.42 7.64
N LYS A 38 16.32 -3.75 7.78
CA LYS A 38 17.19 -4.59 6.93
C LYS A 38 16.86 -4.43 5.44
N TYR A 39 15.59 -4.17 5.12
CA TYR A 39 15.11 -3.98 3.75
C TYR A 39 15.10 -2.49 3.33
N GLN A 40 15.74 -1.61 4.10
CA GLN A 40 15.84 -0.17 3.80
C GLN A 40 14.50 0.56 3.63
N SER A 41 13.42 -0.04 4.13
CA SER A 41 12.06 0.51 4.07
C SER A 41 11.98 1.96 4.53
N ILE A 42 11.35 2.78 3.69
CA ILE A 42 11.16 4.20 3.97
C ILE A 42 9.76 4.55 4.45
N ALA A 43 8.80 3.61 4.38
CA ALA A 43 7.45 3.78 4.95
C ALA A 43 7.39 3.46 6.46
N GLY A 44 8.35 2.69 6.97
CA GLY A 44 8.42 2.24 8.38
C GLY A 44 7.85 0.83 8.62
N ASP A 45 7.78 0.44 9.89
CA ASP A 45 7.29 -0.87 10.37
C ASP A 45 5.82 -0.84 10.85
N GLN A 46 5.12 0.28 10.62
CA GLN A 46 3.74 0.50 11.04
C GLN A 46 2.90 1.17 9.94
N ILE A 47 1.63 0.77 9.87
CA ILE A 47 0.59 1.44 9.06
C ILE A 47 -0.64 1.75 9.92
N ALA A 48 -1.35 2.83 9.58
CA ALA A 48 -2.64 3.17 10.16
C ALA A 48 -3.74 3.12 9.09
N ILE A 49 -4.76 2.31 9.32
CA ILE A 49 -5.93 2.17 8.44
C ILE A 49 -7.16 2.71 9.15
N LYS A 50 -7.81 3.69 8.55
CA LYS A 50 -9.02 4.31 9.07
C LYS A 50 -10.27 3.60 8.56
N PHE A 51 -11.29 3.54 9.41
CA PHE A 51 -12.61 3.00 9.06
C PHE A 51 -13.69 4.04 9.32
N SER A 52 -14.69 4.09 8.44
CA SER A 52 -15.90 4.90 8.60
C SER A 52 -17.16 4.05 8.50
N SER A 53 -17.92 3.94 9.58
CA SER A 53 -19.16 3.18 9.65
C SER A 53 -20.36 4.10 9.86
N ALA A 54 -21.44 3.85 9.14
CA ALA A 54 -22.66 4.67 9.21
C ALA A 54 -23.33 4.58 10.58
N ARG A 55 -23.96 5.67 11.04
CA ARG A 55 -24.66 5.72 12.35
C ARG A 55 -25.75 4.65 12.59
N ASN A 56 -26.22 4.00 11.53
CA ASN A 56 -27.30 3.01 11.56
C ASN A 56 -26.78 1.57 11.41
N SER A 57 -25.46 1.34 11.31
CA SER A 57 -24.90 -0.02 11.36
C SER A 57 -24.87 -0.53 12.81
N ASP A 58 -24.89 -1.86 12.98
CA ASP A 58 -24.83 -2.48 14.31
C ASP A 58 -23.38 -2.69 14.80
N SER A 59 -22.46 -2.91 13.87
CA SER A 59 -21.05 -3.19 14.16
C SER A 59 -20.14 -2.74 13.03
N LEU A 60 -18.87 -2.51 13.36
CA LEU A 60 -17.79 -2.50 12.39
C LEU A 60 -17.41 -3.96 12.08
N VAL A 61 -17.33 -4.30 10.79
CA VAL A 61 -16.81 -5.60 10.33
C VAL A 61 -15.67 -5.36 9.36
N PHE A 62 -14.53 -5.96 9.64
CA PHE A 62 -13.37 -5.95 8.76
C PHE A 62 -12.67 -7.31 8.78
N GLU A 63 -11.88 -7.58 7.76
CA GLU A 63 -11.16 -8.82 7.62
C GLU A 63 -9.73 -8.56 7.15
N ILE A 64 -8.80 -9.37 7.65
CA ILE A 64 -7.38 -9.33 7.31
C ILE A 64 -7.06 -10.57 6.50
N PHE A 65 -6.51 -10.42 5.31
CA PHE A 65 -5.97 -11.52 4.52
C PHE A 65 -4.50 -11.65 4.84
N ASP A 66 -4.04 -12.87 5.10
CA ASP A 66 -2.62 -13.15 5.33
C ASP A 66 -2.07 -12.31 6.48
N GLY A 67 -2.79 -12.30 7.61
CA GLY A 67 -2.41 -11.49 8.75
C GLY A 67 -1.32 -12.12 9.62
N GLU A 68 -0.93 -13.36 9.33
CA GLU A 68 0.21 -14.01 9.98
C GLU A 68 1.53 -13.52 9.38
N THR A 69 2.64 -13.91 10.01
CA THR A 69 3.97 -13.71 9.44
C THR A 69 4.67 -15.06 9.38
N SER A 70 5.25 -15.40 8.22
CA SER A 70 6.09 -16.57 7.90
C SER A 70 5.50 -17.57 6.91
N GLY A 71 4.28 -17.32 6.42
CA GLY A 71 3.67 -18.14 5.37
C GLY A 71 4.11 -17.76 3.98
N VAL A 72 3.16 -17.81 3.05
CA VAL A 72 3.46 -17.74 1.62
C VAL A 72 3.96 -16.37 1.22
N TRP A 73 3.40 -15.29 1.75
CA TRP A 73 3.67 -13.95 1.23
C TRP A 73 4.70 -13.16 2.03
N ASP A 74 5.38 -13.76 3.00
CA ASP A 74 6.30 -13.06 3.89
C ASP A 74 7.76 -13.51 3.78
N GLY A 75 8.67 -12.62 4.17
CA GLY A 75 10.04 -12.92 4.52
C GLY A 75 10.30 -12.62 5.99
N GLY A 76 10.73 -13.61 6.78
CA GLY A 76 10.96 -13.44 8.22
C GLY A 76 9.91 -14.14 9.08
N THR A 77 9.89 -13.84 10.38
CA THR A 77 9.05 -14.57 11.36
C THR A 77 8.44 -13.69 12.46
N ALA A 78 8.74 -12.39 12.52
CA ALA A 78 8.15 -11.55 13.56
C ALA A 78 6.68 -11.27 13.25
N PRO A 79 5.74 -11.53 14.18
CA PRO A 79 4.33 -11.45 13.90
C PRO A 79 3.85 -10.00 13.75
N LEU A 80 2.69 -9.85 13.11
CA LEU A 80 1.95 -8.60 13.09
C LEU A 80 1.10 -8.43 14.36
N SER A 81 1.09 -7.22 14.90
CA SER A 81 0.16 -6.79 15.94
C SER A 81 -0.87 -5.83 15.36
N PHE A 82 -2.15 -6.10 15.62
CA PHE A 82 -3.28 -5.32 15.14
C PHE A 82 -4.00 -4.70 16.33
N VAL A 83 -4.13 -3.36 16.40
CA VAL A 83 -4.85 -2.69 17.50
C VAL A 83 -5.85 -1.67 16.96
N LEU A 84 -7.11 -1.82 17.35
CA LEU A 84 -8.19 -0.93 16.95
C LEU A 84 -8.45 0.12 18.03
N PHE A 85 -8.49 1.39 17.62
CA PHE A 85 -8.83 2.52 18.46
C PHE A 85 -10.10 3.21 17.99
N ALA A 86 -10.86 3.75 18.94
CA ALA A 86 -11.90 4.72 18.67
C ALA A 86 -11.28 6.06 18.23
N ASP A 87 -11.73 6.60 17.09
CA ASP A 87 -11.24 7.86 16.53
C ASP A 87 -12.40 8.77 16.10
N PRO A 88 -13.16 9.37 17.04
CA PRO A 88 -14.38 10.13 16.71
C PRO A 88 -14.15 11.38 15.85
N ARG A 89 -12.89 11.78 15.63
CA ARG A 89 -12.48 12.92 14.80
C ARG A 89 -12.03 12.51 13.40
N ASN A 90 -11.81 11.21 13.17
CA ASN A 90 -11.27 10.66 11.91
C ASN A 90 -9.89 11.24 11.53
N ASP A 91 -9.12 11.70 12.52
CA ASP A 91 -7.82 12.32 12.30
C ASP A 91 -6.65 11.34 12.46
N GLY A 92 -6.89 10.13 12.97
CA GLY A 92 -5.90 9.09 13.23
C GLY A 92 -5.34 9.12 14.67
N THR A 93 -5.75 10.09 15.49
CA THR A 93 -5.20 10.30 16.85
C THR A 93 -5.98 9.60 17.96
N GLY A 94 -6.90 8.70 17.58
CA GLY A 94 -7.68 7.90 18.51
C GLY A 94 -6.82 7.10 19.48
N SER A 95 -7.16 7.14 20.77
CA SER A 95 -6.36 6.51 21.85
C SER A 95 -7.14 5.53 22.72
N THR A 96 -8.46 5.45 22.56
CA THR A 96 -9.26 4.45 23.30
C THR A 96 -9.22 3.13 22.57
N ARG A 97 -8.43 2.17 23.08
CA ARG A 97 -8.31 0.81 22.54
C ARG A 97 -9.62 0.04 22.69
N LEU A 98 -10.08 -0.56 21.60
CA LEU A 98 -11.32 -1.35 21.52
C LEU A 98 -11.06 -2.85 21.33
N GLY A 99 -9.88 -3.20 20.81
CA GLY A 99 -9.48 -4.59 20.61
C GLY A 99 -8.04 -4.70 20.12
N SER A 100 -7.45 -5.87 20.28
CA SER A 100 -6.21 -6.24 19.62
C SER A 100 -6.21 -7.70 19.18
N TRP A 101 -5.45 -7.98 18.14
CA TRP A 101 -5.28 -9.32 17.58
C TRP A 101 -3.81 -9.54 17.23
N SER A 102 -3.35 -10.78 17.38
CA SER A 102 -2.03 -11.22 16.92
C SER A 102 -2.16 -11.84 15.54
N GLY A 103 -1.18 -11.59 14.68
CA GLY A 103 -1.03 -12.27 13.40
C GLY A 103 -0.83 -13.77 13.57
N GLU A 104 -0.26 -14.22 14.70
CA GLU A 104 -0.08 -15.65 15.00
C GLU A 104 -1.41 -16.42 15.10
N ASP A 105 -2.51 -15.72 15.39
CA ASP A 105 -3.86 -16.30 15.46
C ASP A 105 -4.58 -16.28 14.10
N MET A 106 -3.94 -15.73 13.07
CA MET A 106 -4.47 -15.64 11.71
C MET A 106 -3.87 -16.75 10.84
N GLY A 107 -4.56 -17.10 9.74
CA GLY A 107 -4.10 -18.15 8.85
C GLY A 107 -3.40 -17.60 7.60
N ASP A 108 -2.48 -18.40 7.07
CA ASP A 108 -1.81 -18.20 5.79
C ASP A 108 -2.83 -18.27 4.64
N THR A 109 -2.80 -17.30 3.73
CA THR A 109 -3.66 -17.20 2.53
C THR A 109 -5.18 -17.26 2.79
N VAL A 110 -5.64 -16.84 3.97
CA VAL A 110 -7.07 -16.83 4.34
C VAL A 110 -7.50 -15.47 4.91
N TRP A 111 -8.76 -15.11 4.68
CA TRP A 111 -9.39 -13.95 5.32
C TRP A 111 -9.77 -14.29 6.76
N HIS A 112 -9.24 -13.56 7.73
CA HIS A 112 -9.61 -13.62 9.14
C HIS A 112 -10.62 -12.51 9.46
N ARG A 113 -11.82 -12.89 9.92
CA ARG A 113 -12.92 -11.94 10.14
C ARG A 113 -12.95 -11.41 11.57
N ILE A 114 -13.04 -10.09 11.71
CA ILE A 114 -13.17 -9.37 12.97
C ILE A 114 -14.48 -8.57 12.98
N SER A 115 -15.20 -8.64 14.10
CA SER A 115 -16.46 -7.91 14.30
C SER A 115 -16.45 -7.20 15.64
N VAL A 116 -16.61 -5.88 15.62
CA VAL A 116 -16.57 -5.02 16.81
C VAL A 116 -17.88 -4.26 16.93
N ARG A 117 -18.59 -4.41 18.05
CA ARG A 117 -19.79 -3.61 18.33
C ARG A 117 -19.41 -2.13 18.42
N HIS A 118 -20.28 -1.25 17.94
CA HIS A 118 -19.98 0.18 18.00
C HIS A 118 -19.84 0.67 19.44
N ASP A 119 -18.70 1.30 19.72
CA ASP A 119 -18.44 2.00 20.98
C ASP A 119 -18.81 3.48 20.86
N SER A 120 -19.39 4.03 21.92
CA SER A 120 -19.73 5.46 22.01
C SER A 120 -18.52 6.38 21.88
N ALA A 121 -17.33 5.92 22.27
CA ALA A 121 -16.07 6.66 22.13
C ALA A 121 -15.69 6.88 20.66
N ALA A 122 -16.14 6.02 19.74
CA ALA A 122 -15.87 6.12 18.31
C ALA A 122 -16.88 7.03 17.58
N ARG A 123 -17.91 7.50 18.28
CA ARG A 123 -19.02 8.24 17.66
C ARG A 123 -18.65 9.70 17.42
N SER A 124 -18.76 10.11 16.16
CA SER A 124 -18.58 11.50 15.74
C SER A 124 -19.79 12.39 16.10
N ARG A 125 -19.63 13.70 15.85
CA ARG A 125 -20.72 14.68 16.03
C ARG A 125 -21.90 14.47 15.06
N THR A 126 -21.68 13.88 13.89
CA THR A 126 -22.75 13.56 12.92
C THR A 126 -23.49 12.27 13.27
N GLY A 127 -22.95 11.51 14.23
CA GLY A 127 -23.47 10.24 14.70
C GLY A 127 -22.83 9.02 14.06
N ASP A 128 -22.04 9.19 13.00
CA ASP A 128 -21.26 8.13 12.36
C ASP A 128 -20.10 7.69 13.27
N TYR A 129 -19.56 6.50 13.04
CA TYR A 129 -18.49 5.92 13.84
C TYR A 129 -17.19 5.85 13.05
N PHE A 130 -16.10 6.28 13.68
CA PHE A 130 -14.78 6.32 13.07
C PHE A 130 -13.77 5.59 13.95
N TYR A 131 -12.88 4.85 13.29
CA TYR A 131 -11.89 4.01 13.94
C TYR A 131 -10.55 4.12 13.21
N VAL A 132 -9.47 3.83 13.92
CA VAL A 132 -8.15 3.61 13.33
C VAL A 132 -7.61 2.27 13.80
N LEU A 133 -7.25 1.40 12.86
CA LEU A 133 -6.49 0.17 13.10
C LEU A 133 -5.02 0.50 12.86
N LYS A 134 -4.22 0.36 13.89
CA LYS A 134 -2.76 0.40 13.77
C LYS A 134 -2.24 -1.02 13.63
N ILE A 135 -1.37 -1.23 12.68
CA ILE A 135 -0.77 -2.52 12.35
C ILE A 135 0.74 -2.34 12.38
N ARG A 136 1.45 -3.21 13.10
CA ARG A 136 2.89 -3.11 13.32
C ARG A 136 3.55 -4.48 13.36
N ILE A 137 4.81 -4.58 12.94
CA ILE A 137 5.65 -5.76 13.22
C ILE A 137 6.10 -5.74 14.68
N SER A 138 5.61 -6.66 15.51
CA SER A 138 6.04 -6.79 16.91
C SER A 138 5.66 -8.15 17.50
N ASN A 139 6.52 -8.71 18.35
CA ASN A 139 6.30 -10.00 19.04
C ASN A 139 5.19 -9.97 20.12
N GLY A 140 4.20 -9.08 20.05
CA GLY A 140 3.04 -9.02 20.95
C GLY A 140 3.30 -8.49 22.36
N ASP A 141 4.54 -8.48 22.86
CA ASP A 141 4.91 -7.88 24.14
C ASP A 141 4.94 -6.34 24.10
N ASP A 142 5.01 -5.75 22.90
CA ASP A 142 5.16 -4.31 22.67
C ASP A 142 3.89 -3.65 22.10
N VAL A 143 2.72 -4.25 22.34
CA VAL A 143 1.44 -3.70 21.87
C VAL A 143 1.15 -2.31 22.46
N ASP A 144 1.76 -1.98 23.60
CA ASP A 144 1.63 -0.65 24.21
C ASP A 144 2.46 0.43 23.49
N SER A 145 3.46 0.08 22.65
CA SER A 145 4.22 1.06 21.87
C SER A 145 3.53 1.51 20.59
N ILE A 146 2.58 0.73 20.07
CA ILE A 146 1.83 1.04 18.84
C ILE A 146 1.03 2.35 18.96
N ASP A 147 0.82 2.82 20.19
CA ASP A 147 0.10 4.05 20.49
C ASP A 147 0.88 5.31 20.09
N SER A 148 2.22 5.24 20.02
CA SER A 148 3.09 6.39 19.72
C SER A 148 3.25 6.58 18.20
N GLU A 149 2.94 7.78 17.71
CA GLU A 149 3.26 8.18 16.32
C GLU A 149 4.77 8.25 16.05
N ASN A 150 5.60 8.22 17.11
CA ASN A 150 7.06 8.22 17.04
C ASN A 150 7.64 6.95 17.66
N ALA A 151 6.92 5.83 17.61
CA ALA A 151 7.45 4.59 18.13
C ALA A 151 8.71 4.22 17.34
N GLU A 152 9.85 4.08 18.01
CA GLU A 152 11.08 3.57 17.39
C GLU A 152 10.80 2.18 16.83
N GLU A 153 11.35 1.86 15.66
CA GLU A 153 11.22 0.55 15.02
C GLU A 153 11.44 -0.57 16.04
N SER A 154 10.56 -1.58 16.05
CA SER A 154 10.79 -2.75 16.91
C SER A 154 12.06 -3.47 16.47
N SER A 155 12.89 -3.93 17.43
CA SER A 155 14.02 -4.80 17.10
C SER A 155 13.60 -6.10 16.39
N ASP A 156 12.34 -6.51 16.59
CA ASP A 156 11.76 -7.69 15.92
C ASP A 156 11.51 -7.47 14.43
N ALA A 157 11.34 -6.22 14.02
CA ALA A 157 11.16 -5.87 12.62
C ALA A 157 12.43 -6.11 11.80
N TRP A 158 13.61 -6.17 12.44
CA TRP A 158 14.88 -6.36 11.73
C TRP A 158 14.88 -7.64 10.89
N GLY A 159 14.79 -7.48 9.58
CA GLY A 159 14.76 -8.60 8.63
C GLY A 159 13.42 -9.29 8.47
N THR A 160 12.34 -8.63 8.88
CA THR A 160 10.96 -9.02 8.58
C THR A 160 10.38 -8.15 7.47
N TRP A 161 9.71 -8.79 6.52
CA TRP A 161 8.92 -8.20 5.45
C TRP A 161 7.62 -8.99 5.37
N THR A 162 6.53 -8.38 5.81
CA THR A 162 5.21 -9.02 5.86
C THR A 162 4.23 -8.33 4.94
N ASN A 163 3.30 -9.10 4.38
CA ASN A 163 2.39 -8.68 3.34
C ASN A 163 0.96 -9.12 3.66
N PHE A 164 0.04 -8.17 3.78
CA PHE A 164 -1.36 -8.46 4.11
C PHE A 164 -2.32 -7.63 3.26
N LYS A 165 -3.60 -7.96 3.35
CA LYS A 165 -4.68 -7.15 2.77
C LYS A 165 -5.74 -6.87 3.82
N VAL A 166 -6.46 -5.76 3.66
CA VAL A 166 -7.56 -5.41 4.55
C VAL A 166 -8.82 -5.18 3.74
N ARG A 167 -9.94 -5.72 4.21
CA ARG A 167 -11.26 -5.43 3.67
C ARG A 167 -12.27 -5.11 4.74
N SER A 168 -13.30 -4.35 4.40
CA SER A 168 -14.35 -3.96 5.34
C SER A 168 -15.68 -3.76 4.64
N THR A 169 -16.76 -3.95 5.39
CA THR A 169 -18.12 -3.64 4.96
C THR A 169 -18.42 -2.15 5.10
N SER A 170 -17.47 -1.41 5.67
CA SER A 170 -17.48 0.02 5.95
C SER A 170 -16.36 0.68 5.16
N GLY A 171 -16.40 2.01 5.03
CA GLY A 171 -15.36 2.75 4.29
C GLY A 171 -13.98 2.53 4.92
N LEU A 172 -12.95 2.44 4.09
CA LEU A 172 -11.55 2.18 4.43
C LEU A 172 -10.67 3.28 3.85
N SER A 173 -9.67 3.76 4.59
CA SER A 173 -8.64 4.64 4.04
C SER A 173 -7.29 4.59 4.76
N THR A 174 -6.22 4.99 4.08
CA THR A 174 -4.87 5.21 4.66
C THR A 174 -4.16 6.34 3.91
N THR A 175 -3.18 7.00 4.54
CA THR A 175 -2.44 8.15 3.97
C THR A 175 -0.97 7.89 3.71
N GLN A 176 -0.37 6.89 4.35
CA GLN A 176 1.02 6.47 4.15
C GLN A 176 1.06 4.95 4.27
N PHE A 177 1.68 4.29 3.30
CA PHE A 177 1.74 2.83 3.25
C PHE A 177 2.87 2.39 2.33
N ALA A 178 3.43 1.22 2.61
CA ALA A 178 4.19 0.47 1.63
C ALA A 178 3.31 -0.61 1.00
N PHE A 179 3.69 -1.04 -0.20
CA PHE A 179 3.03 -2.12 -0.93
C PHE A 179 4.05 -2.82 -1.82
N CYS A 180 3.78 -4.08 -2.10
CA CYS A 180 4.63 -4.93 -2.90
C CYS A 180 3.77 -5.94 -3.64
N ALA A 181 4.34 -6.49 -4.71
CA ALA A 181 3.90 -7.76 -5.23
C ALA A 181 4.87 -8.90 -4.84
N PRO A 182 4.71 -9.50 -3.64
CA PRO A 182 5.71 -10.38 -3.05
C PRO A 182 5.99 -11.66 -3.85
N MET A 183 7.28 -11.99 -3.99
CA MET A 183 7.75 -13.25 -4.56
C MET A 183 9.11 -13.62 -3.96
N PHE A 184 9.08 -14.28 -2.81
CA PHE A 184 10.24 -14.71 -2.03
C PHE A 184 10.73 -16.12 -2.41
N SER A 185 9.85 -16.93 -2.99
CA SER A 185 10.01 -18.36 -3.16
C SER A 185 9.21 -18.89 -4.36
N THR A 186 9.31 -20.21 -4.58
CA THR A 186 8.51 -20.88 -5.60
C THR A 186 7.04 -21.05 -5.21
N ARG A 187 6.66 -20.88 -3.93
CA ARG A 187 5.26 -21.01 -3.50
C ARG A 187 4.41 -19.88 -4.10
N GLU A 188 4.85 -18.63 -3.94
CA GLU A 188 4.19 -17.47 -4.56
C GLU A 188 4.20 -17.58 -6.08
N ALA A 189 5.31 -18.05 -6.67
CA ALA A 189 5.39 -18.25 -8.11
C ALA A 189 4.31 -19.21 -8.64
N ASN A 190 3.94 -20.27 -7.90
CA ASN A 190 2.85 -21.18 -8.29
C ASN A 190 1.45 -20.52 -8.16
N ILE A 191 1.30 -19.47 -7.37
CA ILE A 191 0.04 -18.70 -7.27
C ILE A 191 -0.02 -17.67 -8.39
N ILE A 192 1.08 -16.95 -8.61
CA ILE A 192 1.18 -15.85 -9.58
C ILE A 192 1.19 -16.37 -11.01
N TYR A 193 1.84 -17.50 -11.25
CA TYR A 193 1.93 -18.14 -12.57
C TYR A 193 1.16 -19.46 -12.53
N PRO A 194 -0.09 -19.51 -13.00
CA PRO A 194 -0.90 -20.73 -12.97
C PRO A 194 -0.28 -21.94 -13.70
N ASN A 195 0.69 -21.71 -14.58
CA ASN A 195 1.43 -22.73 -15.32
C ASN A 195 2.93 -22.79 -14.97
N TYR A 196 3.32 -22.35 -13.76
CA TYR A 196 4.72 -22.38 -13.32
C TYR A 196 5.35 -23.77 -13.56
N PRO A 197 6.59 -23.88 -14.11
CA PRO A 197 7.61 -22.83 -14.28
C PRO A 197 7.45 -21.95 -15.53
N LEU A 198 6.37 -22.07 -16.30
CA LEU A 198 6.10 -21.13 -17.39
C LEU A 198 5.71 -19.77 -16.80
N THR A 199 6.46 -18.73 -17.14
CA THR A 199 6.22 -17.35 -16.68
C THR A 199 5.22 -16.58 -17.57
N THR A 200 4.49 -17.30 -18.42
CA THR A 200 3.48 -16.73 -19.32
C THR A 200 2.14 -16.58 -18.61
N SER A 201 1.45 -15.46 -18.86
CA SER A 201 0.11 -15.16 -18.34
C SER A 201 0.00 -15.16 -16.81
N PRO A 202 0.79 -14.31 -16.11
CA PRO A 202 0.66 -14.16 -14.66
C PRO A 202 -0.70 -13.57 -14.27
N THR A 203 -1.15 -13.85 -13.05
CA THR A 203 -2.27 -13.16 -12.41
C THR A 203 -1.91 -11.72 -12.02
N TYR A 204 -0.63 -11.46 -11.71
CA TYR A 204 -0.07 -10.14 -11.48
C TYR A 204 0.52 -9.55 -12.77
N ASN A 205 0.06 -8.37 -13.18
CA ASN A 205 0.42 -7.74 -14.45
C ASN A 205 1.23 -6.44 -14.31
N GLY A 206 1.69 -6.07 -13.11
CA GLY A 206 2.42 -4.82 -12.89
C GLY A 206 1.57 -3.55 -12.90
N VAL A 207 0.24 -3.69 -12.93
CA VAL A 207 -0.69 -2.57 -12.87
C VAL A 207 -1.38 -2.53 -11.51
N TRP A 208 -1.40 -1.35 -10.90
CA TRP A 208 -2.15 -1.04 -9.69
C TRP A 208 -3.07 0.15 -9.93
N SER A 209 -4.26 0.12 -9.34
CA SER A 209 -5.16 1.27 -9.29
C SER A 209 -5.45 1.57 -7.84
N LEU A 210 -5.03 2.75 -7.38
CA LEU A 210 -5.28 3.28 -6.06
C LEU A 210 -6.19 4.49 -6.21
N PHE A 211 -7.12 4.69 -5.28
CA PHE A 211 -8.13 5.74 -5.43
C PHE A 211 -8.00 6.74 -4.29
N VAL A 212 -7.92 8.03 -4.60
CA VAL A 212 -7.79 9.10 -3.60
C VAL A 212 -9.07 9.92 -3.58
N GLN A 213 -9.71 10.03 -2.42
CA GLN A 213 -10.91 10.85 -2.27
C GLN A 213 -10.53 12.30 -1.94
N VAL A 214 -10.77 13.19 -2.89
CA VAL A 214 -10.56 14.63 -2.73
C VAL A 214 -11.88 15.32 -2.38
N PRO A 215 -12.05 15.88 -1.17
CA PRO A 215 -13.35 16.35 -0.68
C PRO A 215 -13.79 17.71 -1.26
N LYS A 216 -12.84 18.51 -1.76
CA LYS A 216 -13.07 19.87 -2.29
C LYS A 216 -12.14 20.14 -3.47
N SER A 217 -12.47 21.10 -4.32
CA SER A 217 -11.54 21.56 -5.34
C SER A 217 -10.27 22.10 -4.68
N MET A 218 -9.12 21.85 -5.32
CA MET A 218 -7.81 22.21 -4.77
C MET A 218 -7.05 23.12 -5.73
N ASN A 219 -6.04 23.82 -5.20
CA ASN A 219 -5.11 24.57 -6.02
C ASN A 219 -3.86 23.75 -6.39
N SER A 220 -3.63 22.66 -5.66
CA SER A 220 -2.55 21.71 -5.85
C SER A 220 -3.02 20.32 -5.41
N PHE A 221 -2.56 19.28 -6.11
CA PHE A 221 -2.64 17.88 -5.72
C PHE A 221 -1.20 17.37 -5.61
N GLU A 222 -0.84 16.79 -4.47
CA GLU A 222 0.53 16.37 -4.15
C GLU A 222 0.53 14.89 -3.80
N VAL A 223 1.49 14.18 -4.38
CA VAL A 223 1.83 12.79 -4.08
C VAL A 223 3.29 12.75 -3.69
N TRP A 224 3.60 11.97 -2.66
CA TRP A 224 4.95 11.51 -2.41
C TRP A 224 5.03 10.04 -2.79
N ASP A 225 5.80 9.74 -3.81
CA ASP A 225 6.22 8.38 -4.11
C ASP A 225 7.64 8.19 -3.59
N GLY A 226 7.95 6.98 -3.17
CA GLY A 226 9.25 6.71 -2.58
C GLY A 226 9.62 5.25 -2.70
N ASP A 227 10.91 5.01 -2.80
CA ASP A 227 11.49 3.67 -3.02
C ASP A 227 10.82 2.98 -4.21
N MET A 228 10.47 3.73 -5.26
CA MET A 228 9.86 3.12 -6.44
C MET A 228 10.85 2.25 -7.21
N ASP A 229 12.14 2.32 -6.82
CA ASP A 229 13.25 1.59 -7.43
C ASP A 229 13.33 1.87 -8.94
N PHE A 230 12.91 3.07 -9.34
CA PHE A 230 12.80 3.42 -10.74
C PHE A 230 14.13 3.23 -11.46
N GLY A 231 14.03 2.63 -12.64
CA GLY A 231 15.15 2.38 -13.52
C GLY A 231 15.09 1.02 -14.16
N SER A 232 16.01 0.81 -15.09
CA SER A 232 16.13 -0.45 -15.82
C SER A 232 17.46 -1.11 -15.58
N TYR A 233 17.46 -2.45 -15.61
CA TYR A 233 18.69 -3.25 -15.57
C TYR A 233 19.66 -2.91 -16.72
N THR A 234 19.18 -2.22 -17.77
CA THR A 234 19.97 -1.77 -18.92
C THR A 234 20.46 -0.32 -18.83
N GLY A 235 20.06 0.42 -17.80
CA GLY A 235 20.40 1.84 -17.62
C GLY A 235 19.80 2.76 -18.69
N LEU A 236 18.79 2.31 -19.44
CA LEU A 236 18.07 3.14 -20.40
C LEU A 236 17.03 4.03 -19.73
N ALA A 237 16.46 3.55 -18.63
CA ALA A 237 15.74 4.34 -17.64
C ALA A 237 16.61 4.44 -16.39
N VAL A 238 16.77 5.68 -15.91
CA VAL A 238 17.45 6.04 -14.67
C VAL A 238 16.63 7.16 -14.03
N ASP A 239 16.56 7.12 -12.72
CA ASP A 239 16.03 8.22 -11.92
C ASP A 239 16.79 9.54 -12.19
N THR A 240 16.08 10.66 -12.09
CA THR A 240 16.66 12.01 -12.17
C THR A 240 16.06 12.93 -11.12
N ASP A 241 16.90 13.71 -10.45
CA ASP A 241 16.48 14.68 -9.44
C ASP A 241 15.33 15.59 -9.91
N ASP A 242 14.23 15.59 -9.16
CA ASP A 242 13.12 16.51 -9.34
C ASP A 242 13.49 17.90 -8.80
N PRO A 243 13.36 18.98 -9.60
CA PRO A 243 13.68 20.34 -9.16
C PRO A 243 12.88 20.82 -7.93
N ASN A 244 11.79 20.13 -7.62
CA ASN A 244 10.80 20.52 -6.64
C ASN A 244 10.97 19.77 -5.29
N THR A 245 11.87 18.79 -5.23
CA THR A 245 12.19 17.99 -4.05
C THR A 245 13.59 18.40 -3.54
N SER A 246 13.89 18.09 -2.27
CA SER A 246 15.10 18.59 -1.62
C SER A 246 16.21 17.53 -1.62
N GLY A 247 17.23 17.73 -2.44
CA GLY A 247 18.45 16.91 -2.43
C GLY A 247 19.36 17.08 -1.19
N THR A 248 18.87 17.70 -0.10
CA THR A 248 19.65 17.85 1.15
C THR A 248 18.88 17.50 2.42
N THR A 249 17.55 17.30 2.33
CA THR A 249 16.72 17.06 3.50
C THR A 249 15.63 16.06 3.21
N VAL A 250 15.51 15.06 4.07
CA VAL A 250 14.41 14.10 4.06
C VAL A 250 13.18 14.67 4.78
N PRO A 251 11.94 14.40 4.33
CA PRO A 251 10.75 14.78 5.07
C PRO A 251 10.73 14.22 6.49
N ARG A 252 10.30 15.02 7.48
CA ARG A 252 10.30 14.63 8.91
C ARG A 252 9.51 13.36 9.25
N TRP A 253 8.62 12.96 8.35
CA TRP A 253 7.70 11.84 8.52
C TRP A 253 8.17 10.57 7.81
N ALA A 254 9.25 10.68 7.04
CA ALA A 254 9.84 9.57 6.33
C ALA A 254 10.51 8.60 7.31
N GLY A 255 10.52 7.31 6.96
CA GLY A 255 11.19 6.28 7.73
C GLY A 255 12.71 6.44 7.74
N THR A 256 13.38 5.76 8.68
CA THR A 256 14.83 5.86 8.91
C THR A 256 15.69 5.35 7.76
N GLY A 257 15.13 4.54 6.85
CA GLY A 257 15.81 4.11 5.62
C GLY A 257 15.96 5.22 4.57
N SER A 258 15.22 6.32 4.71
CA SER A 258 15.14 7.35 3.68
C SER A 258 16.43 8.15 3.56
N ILE A 259 16.88 8.37 2.33
CA ILE A 259 17.95 9.28 1.96
C ILE A 259 17.36 10.51 1.24
N ALA A 260 18.15 11.58 1.18
CA ALA A 260 17.77 12.74 0.39
C ALA A 260 17.81 12.39 -1.10
N GLU A 261 16.94 13.02 -1.87
CA GLU A 261 16.84 12.87 -3.32
C GLU A 261 18.18 13.12 -4.05
N GLY A 262 18.32 12.49 -5.21
CA GLY A 262 19.48 12.63 -6.10
C GLY A 262 20.69 11.85 -5.61
N VAL A 263 20.46 10.97 -4.64
CA VAL A 263 21.44 10.05 -4.08
C VAL A 263 21.08 8.60 -4.42
N ALA A 264 19.90 8.34 -5.03
CA ALA A 264 19.48 7.01 -5.45
C ALA A 264 20.60 6.27 -6.20
N THR A 265 21.10 5.25 -5.52
CA THR A 265 22.12 4.38 -6.03
C THR A 265 21.67 2.95 -5.78
N GLY A 266 21.48 2.23 -6.86
CA GLY A 266 21.20 0.81 -6.87
C GLY A 266 22.42 -0.02 -6.46
N THR A 267 22.19 -1.28 -6.13
CA THR A 267 23.27 -2.24 -5.82
C THR A 267 23.76 -3.00 -7.05
N ASP A 268 22.97 -3.02 -8.12
CA ASP A 268 23.27 -3.76 -9.35
C ASP A 268 23.96 -2.89 -10.40
N TYR A 269 24.88 -3.50 -11.16
CA TYR A 269 25.49 -2.84 -12.31
C TYR A 269 24.57 -2.92 -13.53
N VAL A 270 24.42 -1.80 -14.21
CA VAL A 270 23.77 -1.70 -15.52
C VAL A 270 24.42 -2.68 -16.50
N ARG A 271 23.59 -3.34 -17.31
CA ARG A 271 24.00 -4.22 -18.39
C ARG A 271 23.81 -3.57 -19.74
N SER A 272 24.83 -3.66 -20.58
CA SER A 272 24.72 -3.28 -21.99
C SER A 272 23.65 -4.09 -22.72
N ALA A 273 23.25 -3.66 -23.91
CA ALA A 273 22.35 -4.40 -24.79
C ALA A 273 22.83 -5.83 -25.13
N LEU A 274 24.14 -6.10 -24.97
CA LEU A 274 24.75 -7.43 -25.16
C LEU A 274 24.81 -8.26 -23.85
N GLY A 275 24.26 -7.76 -22.75
CA GLY A 275 24.23 -8.41 -21.43
C GLY A 275 25.51 -8.25 -20.59
N ALA A 276 26.56 -7.62 -21.13
CA ALA A 276 27.80 -7.36 -20.40
C ALA A 276 27.61 -6.28 -19.32
N LEU A 277 28.17 -6.50 -18.13
CA LEU A 277 28.17 -5.54 -17.03
C LEU A 277 28.94 -4.28 -17.43
N THR A 278 28.43 -3.13 -17.02
CA THR A 278 29.11 -1.83 -17.11
C THR A 278 29.70 -1.45 -15.74
N ASN A 279 30.29 -0.25 -15.64
CA ASN A 279 30.75 0.34 -14.38
C ASN A 279 29.76 1.37 -13.80
N VAL A 280 28.54 1.43 -14.33
CA VAL A 280 27.46 2.31 -13.86
C VAL A 280 26.48 1.47 -13.06
N LEU A 281 26.06 1.96 -11.90
CA LEU A 281 25.04 1.32 -11.08
C LEU A 281 23.65 1.73 -11.58
N THR A 282 22.65 0.87 -11.35
CA THR A 282 21.24 1.25 -11.52
C THR A 282 20.85 2.30 -10.47
N THR A 283 19.67 2.90 -10.61
CA THR A 283 19.10 3.84 -9.62
C THR A 283 18.21 3.13 -8.60
N GLY A 284 17.56 2.01 -8.97
CA GLY A 284 16.83 1.10 -8.07
C GLY A 284 17.66 -0.08 -7.53
N SER A 285 17.24 -0.66 -6.39
CA SER A 285 17.86 -1.81 -5.71
C SER A 285 16.84 -2.84 -5.16
N PRO A 286 16.37 -3.80 -5.99
CA PRO A 286 16.74 -4.02 -7.38
C PRO A 286 16.11 -2.99 -8.32
N SER A 287 16.69 -2.75 -9.49
CA SER A 287 16.01 -1.92 -10.50
C SER A 287 14.63 -2.49 -10.83
N ASP A 288 13.60 -1.64 -10.82
CA ASP A 288 12.22 -2.07 -11.09
C ASP A 288 12.12 -2.81 -12.41
N ASP A 289 12.60 -2.31 -13.56
CA ASP A 289 12.64 -3.16 -14.78
C ASP A 289 13.79 -4.18 -14.66
N ASN A 290 13.52 -5.31 -13.99
CA ASN A 290 14.51 -6.27 -13.52
C ASN A 290 15.10 -7.12 -14.65
N MET A 291 16.36 -7.56 -14.53
CA MET A 291 16.96 -8.44 -15.54
C MET A 291 16.17 -9.76 -15.72
N SER A 292 15.62 -10.30 -14.63
CA SER A 292 14.91 -11.57 -14.61
C SER A 292 13.46 -11.41 -15.05
N THR A 293 13.09 -12.08 -16.14
CA THR A 293 11.71 -12.14 -16.66
C THR A 293 10.71 -12.75 -15.68
N LEU A 294 11.19 -13.44 -14.64
CA LEU A 294 10.32 -13.97 -13.59
C LEU A 294 9.74 -12.83 -12.76
N TYR A 295 10.49 -11.77 -12.48
CA TYR A 295 10.03 -10.62 -11.69
C TYR A 295 9.44 -9.53 -12.60
N ARG A 296 10.01 -9.39 -13.80
CA ARG A 296 9.80 -8.28 -14.72
C ARG A 296 8.37 -8.02 -15.20
N ARG A 297 7.97 -6.74 -15.21
CA ARG A 297 6.73 -6.17 -15.74
C ARG A 297 6.98 -4.93 -16.60
N SER A 298 7.95 -5.00 -17.51
CA SER A 298 8.36 -3.91 -18.40
C SER A 298 7.23 -3.04 -18.99
N PRO A 299 7.47 -1.72 -19.17
CA PRO A 299 8.72 -0.98 -18.85
C PRO A 299 8.91 -0.76 -17.34
N ALA A 300 9.96 -0.03 -16.94
CA ALA A 300 10.15 0.41 -15.57
C ALA A 300 8.93 1.16 -15.04
N VAL A 301 8.75 1.11 -13.72
CA VAL A 301 7.57 1.64 -13.05
C VAL A 301 7.36 3.11 -13.37
N THR A 302 6.11 3.44 -13.66
CA THR A 302 5.64 4.81 -13.85
C THR A 302 4.23 4.88 -13.29
N TYR A 303 3.71 6.09 -13.10
CA TYR A 303 2.32 6.23 -12.72
C TYR A 303 1.65 7.43 -13.36
N GLU A 304 0.32 7.37 -13.38
CA GLU A 304 -0.50 8.46 -13.83
C GLU A 304 -1.60 8.77 -12.80
N ILE A 305 -1.87 10.05 -12.62
CA ILE A 305 -2.99 10.55 -11.83
C ILE A 305 -4.11 10.93 -12.80
N ILE A 306 -5.27 10.32 -12.63
CA ILE A 306 -6.47 10.54 -13.45
C ILE A 306 -7.50 11.25 -12.58
N ASP A 307 -7.84 12.48 -12.98
CA ASP A 307 -8.82 13.28 -12.26
C ASP A 307 -10.27 12.80 -12.52
N PRO A 308 -11.25 13.27 -11.71
CA PRO A 308 -12.66 12.94 -11.89
C PRO A 308 -13.26 13.26 -13.27
N ASN A 309 -12.62 14.14 -14.05
CA ASN A 309 -13.05 14.48 -15.41
C ASN A 309 -12.33 13.62 -16.48
N GLY A 310 -11.46 12.69 -16.06
CA GLY A 310 -10.69 11.81 -16.94
C GLY A 310 -9.41 12.46 -17.49
N ARG A 311 -8.97 13.60 -16.96
CA ARG A 311 -7.68 14.18 -17.35
C ARG A 311 -6.55 13.45 -16.64
N THR A 312 -5.51 13.11 -17.40
CA THR A 312 -4.34 12.37 -16.93
C THR A 312 -3.14 13.29 -16.77
N TYR A 313 -2.38 13.07 -15.70
CA TYR A 313 -1.09 13.69 -15.39
C TYR A 313 -0.10 12.55 -15.16
N VAL A 314 1.05 12.56 -15.83
CA VAL A 314 1.96 11.42 -15.85
C VAL A 314 3.23 11.78 -15.08
N ASN A 315 3.64 10.89 -14.17
CA ASN A 315 5.01 10.85 -13.69
C ASN A 315 5.72 9.68 -14.39
N ASP A 316 6.59 10.00 -15.36
CA ASP A 316 7.42 9.03 -16.08
C ASP A 316 8.82 8.87 -15.50
N ASN A 317 9.10 9.57 -14.40
CA ASN A 317 10.32 9.47 -13.61
C ASN A 317 9.97 9.49 -12.11
N PRO A 318 9.39 8.41 -11.56
CA PRO A 318 9.22 8.28 -10.13
C PRO A 318 10.56 7.98 -9.43
N SER A 319 10.54 8.05 -8.11
CA SER A 319 11.72 7.90 -7.24
C SER A 319 12.59 6.66 -7.51
N GLY A 320 13.89 6.84 -7.33
CA GLY A 320 14.85 5.75 -7.24
C GLY A 320 14.83 5.02 -5.89
N ASN A 321 15.97 4.41 -5.55
CA ASN A 321 16.15 3.63 -4.34
C ASN A 321 16.25 4.50 -3.08
N SER A 322 15.47 4.15 -2.05
CA SER A 322 15.50 4.69 -0.69
C SER A 322 15.22 6.19 -0.56
N GLU A 323 14.68 6.85 -1.58
CA GLU A 323 14.35 8.28 -1.52
C GLU A 323 12.85 8.53 -1.66
N TRP A 324 12.44 9.75 -1.36
CA TRP A 324 11.07 10.22 -1.55
C TRP A 324 11.07 11.37 -2.52
N GLU A 325 10.22 11.30 -3.54
CA GLU A 325 10.04 12.34 -4.54
C GLU A 325 8.61 12.86 -4.52
N ARG A 326 8.46 14.10 -4.94
CA ARG A 326 7.21 14.85 -4.83
C ARG A 326 6.68 15.19 -6.19
N PHE A 327 5.60 14.51 -6.59
CA PHE A 327 4.84 14.89 -7.77
C PHE A 327 3.68 15.82 -7.42
N VAL A 328 3.68 17.01 -8.01
CA VAL A 328 2.74 18.11 -7.76
C VAL A 328 2.06 18.56 -9.03
N ILE A 329 0.73 18.43 -9.04
CA ILE A 329 -0.13 19.05 -10.05
C ILE A 329 -0.64 20.37 -9.51
N GLY A 330 -0.35 21.48 -10.18
CA GLY A 330 -0.73 22.82 -9.74
C GLY A 330 -1.70 23.55 -10.67
N THR A 331 -2.52 24.42 -10.08
CA THR A 331 -3.35 25.38 -10.84
C THR A 331 -2.61 26.67 -11.22
N ASN A 332 -1.41 26.88 -10.66
CA ASN A 332 -0.55 28.02 -10.93
C ASN A 332 0.77 27.53 -11.52
N SER A 333 1.29 28.22 -12.54
CA SER A 333 2.52 27.86 -13.25
C SER A 333 3.80 28.34 -12.56
N ASN A 334 3.95 28.12 -11.24
CA ASN A 334 5.21 28.41 -10.58
C ASN A 334 6.21 27.26 -10.79
N SER A 335 7.49 27.46 -10.48
CA SER A 335 8.56 26.48 -10.70
C SER A 335 8.49 25.24 -9.80
N ASN A 336 7.49 25.14 -8.92
CA ASN A 336 7.42 24.10 -7.89
C ASN A 336 6.35 23.05 -8.20
N VAL A 337 5.92 22.94 -9.46
CA VAL A 337 4.93 21.97 -9.93
C VAL A 337 5.47 21.24 -11.14
N ASP A 338 5.19 19.95 -11.22
CA ASP A 338 5.62 19.09 -12.32
C ASP A 338 4.61 19.17 -13.46
N GLU A 339 3.33 19.30 -13.09
CA GLU A 339 2.22 19.42 -14.02
C GLU A 339 1.36 20.65 -13.75
N THR A 340 0.86 21.27 -14.82
CA THR A 340 -0.02 22.44 -14.73
C THR A 340 -1.42 22.19 -15.28
N THR A 341 -2.42 22.68 -14.57
CA THR A 341 -3.83 22.63 -14.97
C THR A 341 -4.53 23.94 -14.67
N THR A 342 -5.71 24.15 -15.23
CA THR A 342 -6.57 25.29 -14.87
C THR A 342 -7.58 24.91 -13.78
N HIS A 343 -7.73 23.62 -13.49
CA HIS A 343 -8.74 23.14 -12.55
C HIS A 343 -8.37 21.76 -11.97
N LEU A 344 -8.51 21.62 -10.65
CA LEU A 344 -8.47 20.35 -9.93
C LEU A 344 -9.83 20.16 -9.23
N PRO A 345 -10.75 19.37 -9.80
CA PRO A 345 -12.09 19.20 -9.24
C PRO A 345 -12.06 18.38 -7.94
N ARG A 346 -13.11 18.51 -7.13
CA ARG A 346 -13.40 17.51 -6.09
C ARG A 346 -13.80 16.19 -6.74
N GLY A 347 -13.56 15.07 -6.06
CA GLY A 347 -13.99 13.75 -6.51
C GLY A 347 -12.99 12.67 -6.18
N VAL A 348 -13.15 11.51 -6.82
CA VAL A 348 -12.20 10.40 -6.71
C VAL A 348 -11.18 10.50 -7.84
N TYR A 349 -9.91 10.55 -7.47
CA TYR A 349 -8.79 10.46 -8.41
C TYR A 349 -8.34 9.01 -8.46
N GLU A 350 -7.95 8.52 -9.63
CA GLU A 350 -7.26 7.23 -9.77
C GLU A 350 -5.77 7.52 -9.92
N VAL A 351 -4.96 6.90 -9.08
CA VAL A 351 -3.54 6.75 -9.29
C VAL A 351 -3.32 5.38 -9.91
N ARG A 352 -2.88 5.36 -11.16
CA ARG A 352 -2.63 4.13 -11.89
C ARG A 352 -1.15 3.92 -12.08
N ILE A 353 -0.61 2.94 -11.37
CA ILE A 353 0.78 2.49 -11.48
C ILE A 353 0.86 1.47 -12.61
N LYS A 354 1.93 1.51 -13.40
CA LYS A 354 2.24 0.58 -14.48
C LYS A 354 3.71 0.20 -14.38
N GLY A 355 4.06 -0.98 -14.87
CA GLY A 355 5.47 -1.36 -14.94
C GLY A 355 6.02 -2.08 -13.71
N MET A 356 5.31 -2.00 -12.58
CA MET A 356 5.85 -2.42 -11.29
C MET A 356 6.17 -3.91 -11.25
N ASP A 357 7.41 -4.22 -10.93
CA ASP A 357 7.91 -5.58 -10.82
C ASP A 357 7.37 -6.34 -9.60
N LEU A 358 7.51 -7.66 -9.65
CA LEU A 358 7.37 -8.48 -8.45
C LEU A 358 8.57 -8.27 -7.52
N HIS A 359 8.34 -8.36 -6.22
CA HIS A 359 9.35 -8.25 -5.17
C HIS A 359 10.07 -6.88 -5.15
N ASN A 360 9.39 -5.84 -5.65
CA ASN A 360 9.77 -4.45 -5.50
C ASN A 360 8.90 -3.78 -4.42
N ALA A 361 9.53 -3.18 -3.39
CA ALA A 361 8.85 -2.60 -2.23
C ALA A 361 8.67 -1.10 -2.41
N ASN A 362 7.46 -0.67 -2.74
CA ASN A 362 7.19 0.74 -3.01
C ASN A 362 6.48 1.40 -1.85
N SER A 363 6.72 2.70 -1.65
CA SER A 363 6.14 3.49 -0.56
C SER A 363 5.44 4.72 -1.09
N TRP A 364 4.22 4.97 -0.60
CA TRP A 364 3.43 6.11 -1.03
C TRP A 364 2.89 6.88 0.16
N ARG A 365 2.80 8.20 -0.02
CA ARG A 365 2.15 9.09 0.91
C ARG A 365 1.34 10.16 0.20
N TYR A 366 0.17 10.43 0.76
CA TYR A 366 -0.77 11.40 0.25
C TYR A 366 -1.21 12.37 1.34
N SER A 367 -1.52 13.62 0.95
CA SER A 367 -2.18 14.57 1.85
C SER A 367 -3.63 14.18 2.15
N GLU A 368 -4.29 13.55 1.18
CA GLU A 368 -5.65 13.01 1.26
C GLU A 368 -5.56 11.48 1.21
N GLY A 369 -6.33 10.75 2.02
CA GLY A 369 -6.18 9.29 2.10
C GLY A 369 -6.60 8.56 0.81
N ILE A 370 -5.90 7.46 0.48
CA ILE A 370 -6.42 6.46 -0.45
C ILE A 370 -7.65 5.79 0.17
N VAL A 371 -8.62 5.40 -0.66
CA VAL A 371 -9.86 4.74 -0.24
C VAL A 371 -9.96 3.34 -0.82
N GLY A 372 -10.65 2.45 -0.11
CA GLY A 372 -10.85 1.07 -0.55
C GLY A 372 -11.70 0.95 -1.81
N VAL A 373 -11.41 -0.08 -2.62
CA VAL A 373 -12.15 -0.42 -3.84
C VAL A 373 -13.27 -1.41 -3.57
N THR A 374 -14.38 -1.28 -4.28
CA THR A 374 -15.44 -2.30 -4.28
C THR A 374 -15.20 -3.28 -5.43
N GLU A 375 -15.12 -4.58 -5.15
CA GLU A 375 -14.98 -5.66 -6.15
C GLU A 375 -16.16 -6.64 -6.12
#